data_AF-A0A960JD36-F1
#
_entry.id   AF-A0A960JD36-F1
#
_cell.length_a   1.000
_cell.length_b   1.000
_cell.length_c   1.000
_cell.angle_alpha   90.00
_cell.angle_beta   90.00
_cell.angle_gamma   90.00
#
_symmetry.space_group_name_H-M   'P 1'
#
loop_
_entity.id
_entity.type
_entity.pdbx_description
1 polymer ?
#
loop_
_entity_poly.entity_id
_entity_poly.type
_entity_poly.pdbx_seq_one_letter_code
_entity_poly.pdbx_strand_id
1 'polypeptide(L)'
;MTLKAPHVCATLALLFALGAAPSTVRAQQLEAGGSNLYTITPALEKALSAQRYFSPEDPETQFERSRRRWRKAWLGSVAAFAVANVLDIHSSHGKMELNPLLRTSDGSFSVGRAAAVKGGLGFGFVALQGWMIHRNQDKNLYKSFTFANAAASGGLSALAVRNYGIPGR
;
A
#
# COMPACT_ATOMS: atom_id res chain seq x y z
N MET A 1 25.92 19.93 -35.81
CA MET A 1 24.45 19.79 -35.94
C MET A 1 23.85 19.68 -34.54
N THR A 2 22.77 20.41 -34.28
CA THR A 2 22.14 20.66 -32.97
C THR A 2 20.64 20.92 -33.18
N LEU A 3 19.75 20.98 -32.18
CA LEU A 3 19.92 20.83 -30.73
C LEU A 3 19.52 19.38 -30.30
N LYS A 4 18.65 19.01 -29.35
CA LYS A 4 17.83 19.73 -28.35
C LYS A 4 17.49 18.85 -27.13
N ALA A 5 17.71 19.39 -25.94
CA ALA A 5 17.08 18.96 -24.69
C ALA A 5 16.60 20.23 -23.95
N PRO A 6 15.48 20.16 -23.21
CA PRO A 6 15.38 20.81 -21.91
C PRO A 6 14.66 19.88 -20.89
N HIS A 7 15.08 19.70 -19.64
CA HIS A 7 15.36 20.66 -18.56
C HIS A 7 14.17 21.57 -18.20
N VAL A 8 13.56 21.29 -17.04
CA VAL A 8 12.59 22.12 -16.31
C VAL A 8 13.21 22.26 -14.90
N CYS A 9 13.99 23.31 -14.61
CA CYS A 9 13.53 24.64 -14.14
C CYS A 9 12.38 24.52 -13.12
N ALA A 10 12.54 24.70 -11.81
CA ALA A 10 13.47 25.53 -11.03
C ALA A 10 13.43 27.04 -11.40
N THR A 11 13.26 27.87 -10.37
CA THR A 11 13.23 29.35 -10.37
C THR A 11 11.88 30.01 -10.66
N LEU A 12 11.20 30.42 -9.57
CA LEU A 12 10.62 31.76 -9.48
C LEU A 12 10.49 32.17 -8.00
N ALA A 13 11.55 32.79 -7.50
CA ALA A 13 11.52 33.55 -6.25
C ALA A 13 11.55 35.03 -6.61
N LEU A 14 10.49 35.79 -6.32
CA LEU A 14 10.56 37.25 -6.23
C LEU A 14 9.35 37.85 -5.49
N LEU A 15 9.64 38.77 -4.57
CA LEU A 15 8.78 39.87 -4.11
C LEU A 15 7.38 39.54 -3.56
N PHE A 16 7.32 39.25 -2.25
CA PHE A 16 6.38 39.97 -1.37
C PHE A 16 7.08 40.44 -0.09
N ALA A 17 7.93 41.46 -0.25
CA ALA A 17 8.52 42.20 0.85
C ALA A 17 8.03 43.66 0.77
N LEU A 18 6.96 43.99 1.50
CA LEU A 18 6.56 45.32 2.01
C LEU A 18 5.13 45.22 2.55
N GLY A 19 4.98 45.27 3.87
CA GLY A 19 3.68 45.02 4.53
C GLY A 19 3.68 45.16 6.05
N ALA A 20 4.37 46.18 6.56
CA ALA A 20 4.36 46.62 7.97
C ALA A 20 4.63 45.56 9.06
N ALA A 21 5.87 45.52 9.54
CA ALA A 21 6.12 45.14 10.93
C ALA A 21 5.73 46.32 11.86
N PRO A 22 4.83 46.13 12.84
CA PRO A 22 4.78 47.00 14.00
C PRO A 22 5.85 46.56 15.00
N SER A 23 7.07 47.04 14.80
CA SER A 23 8.18 46.90 15.74
C SER A 23 7.97 47.81 16.97
N THR A 24 6.91 47.56 17.75
CA THR A 24 6.56 48.33 18.97
C THR A 24 5.79 47.50 20.02
N VAL A 25 6.26 46.29 20.37
CA VAL A 25 6.06 45.84 21.77
C VAL A 25 7.16 46.48 22.61
N ARG A 26 6.87 47.75 22.90
CA ARG A 26 7.62 48.68 23.75
C ARG A 26 8.00 48.03 25.07
N ALA A 27 9.21 48.30 25.56
CA ALA A 27 9.64 47.93 26.90
C ALA A 27 8.81 48.70 27.97
N GLN A 28 7.62 48.18 28.28
CA GLN A 28 6.74 48.63 29.37
C GLN A 28 6.11 47.42 30.07
N GLN A 29 6.96 46.55 30.62
CA GLN A 29 6.55 45.69 31.74
C GLN A 29 7.71 45.33 32.69
N LEU A 30 8.67 46.25 32.81
CA LEU A 30 9.31 46.49 34.11
C LEU A 30 8.35 47.39 34.91
N GLU A 31 8.25 47.13 36.22
CA GLU A 31 7.38 47.85 37.18
C GLU A 31 5.86 47.60 37.10
N ALA A 32 5.46 46.39 37.49
CA ALA A 32 4.26 46.18 38.31
C ALA A 32 4.50 44.98 39.25
N GLY A 33 3.87 44.98 40.43
CA GLY A 33 4.07 44.01 41.52
C GLY A 33 4.24 42.54 41.10
N GLY A 34 5.05 41.76 41.81
CA GLY A 34 4.81 41.53 43.23
C GLY A 34 3.63 40.57 43.37
N SER A 35 3.92 39.30 43.68
CA SER A 35 2.96 38.21 43.96
C SER A 35 1.85 37.98 42.93
N ASN A 36 2.10 37.10 41.94
CA ASN A 36 1.14 36.08 41.46
C ASN A 36 1.77 35.13 40.41
N LEU A 37 2.66 34.24 40.86
CA LEU A 37 2.72 32.91 40.25
C LEU A 37 1.32 32.26 40.41
N TYR A 38 0.90 31.42 39.46
CA TYR A 38 -0.38 30.66 39.41
C TYR A 38 -1.60 31.23 38.65
N THR A 39 -1.51 32.33 37.89
CA THR A 39 -2.51 32.56 36.81
C THR A 39 -1.97 32.09 35.46
N ILE A 40 -1.87 30.76 35.28
CA ILE A 40 -1.75 30.18 33.95
C ILE A 40 -3.08 30.43 33.24
N THR A 41 -3.10 31.38 32.30
CA THR A 41 -4.33 31.68 31.56
C THR A 41 -4.81 30.46 30.76
N PRO A 42 -6.13 30.20 30.68
CA PRO A 42 -6.66 29.04 29.95
C PRO A 42 -6.34 29.10 28.44
N ALA A 43 -6.06 30.29 27.90
CA ALA A 43 -5.56 30.45 26.53
C ALA A 43 -4.16 29.84 26.34
N LEU A 44 -3.26 29.98 27.32
CA LEU A 44 -1.92 29.39 27.29
C LEU A 44 -1.99 27.86 27.44
N GLU A 45 -2.84 27.36 28.33
CA GLU A 45 -3.08 25.92 28.47
C GLU A 45 -3.71 25.32 27.19
N LYS A 46 -4.64 26.03 26.56
CA LYS A 46 -5.23 25.64 25.26
C LYS A 46 -4.20 25.66 24.12
N ALA A 47 -3.28 26.64 24.11
CA ALA A 47 -2.19 26.69 23.14
C ALA A 47 -1.17 25.55 23.35
N LEU A 48 -0.76 25.30 24.60
CA LEU A 48 0.17 24.23 24.95
C LEU A 48 -0.43 22.83 24.75
N SER A 49 -1.73 22.65 24.99
CA SER A 49 -2.42 21.38 24.68
C SER A 49 -2.59 21.18 23.17
N ALA A 50 -2.92 22.22 22.40
CA ALA A 50 -2.91 22.17 20.94
C ALA A 50 -1.50 21.88 20.37
N GLN A 51 -0.45 22.45 20.95
CA GLN A 51 0.94 22.21 20.55
C GLN A 51 1.45 20.83 20.96
N ARG A 52 1.01 20.27 22.10
CA ARG A 52 1.21 18.84 22.43
C ARG A 52 0.48 17.92 21.45
N TYR A 53 -0.65 18.35 20.90
CA TYR A 53 -1.39 17.61 19.89
C TYR A 53 -0.70 17.65 18.52
N PHE A 54 -0.07 18.78 18.18
CA PHE A 54 0.78 18.95 16.99
C PHE A 54 2.24 18.54 17.26
N SER A 55 2.45 17.36 17.86
CA SER A 55 3.75 16.71 17.79
C SER A 55 3.85 16.02 16.43
N PRO A 56 4.82 16.37 15.54
CA PRO A 56 4.99 15.66 14.28
C PRO A 56 5.29 14.19 14.59
N GLU A 57 4.39 13.30 14.18
CA GLU A 57 4.56 11.86 14.43
C GLU A 57 5.84 11.38 13.76
N ASP A 58 6.76 10.83 14.56
CA ASP A 58 8.05 10.32 14.12
C ASP A 58 7.88 9.43 12.86
N PRO A 59 8.61 9.70 11.76
CA PRO A 59 8.51 8.95 10.51
C PRO A 59 8.65 7.43 10.69
N GLU A 60 9.43 6.94 11.67
CA GLU A 60 9.52 5.50 11.95
C GLU A 60 8.17 4.95 12.44
N THR A 61 7.50 5.66 13.34
CA THR A 61 6.18 5.26 13.86
C THR A 61 5.09 5.27 12.79
N GLN A 62 5.16 6.21 11.84
CA GLN A 62 4.24 6.27 10.70
C GLN A 62 4.51 5.11 9.73
N PHE A 63 5.78 4.83 9.43
CA PHE A 63 6.20 3.72 8.58
C PHE A 63 5.77 2.38 9.15
N GLU A 64 5.98 2.12 10.44
CA GLU A 64 5.57 0.86 11.07
C GLU A 64 4.05 0.70 11.15
N ARG A 65 3.29 1.76 11.41
CA ARG A 65 1.80 1.72 11.32
C ARG A 65 1.34 1.41 9.90
N SER A 66 1.94 2.06 8.90
CA SER A 66 1.67 1.80 7.48
C SER A 66 2.00 0.34 7.10
N ARG A 67 3.18 -0.16 7.48
CA ARG A 67 3.61 -1.56 7.30
C ARG A 67 2.64 -2.55 7.94
N ARG A 68 2.24 -2.34 9.20
CA ARG A 68 1.29 -3.22 9.90
C ARG A 68 -0.07 -3.27 9.20
N ARG A 69 -0.59 -2.13 8.72
CA ARG A 69 -1.82 -2.07 7.91
C ARG A 69 -1.67 -2.84 6.60
N TRP A 70 -0.61 -2.57 5.84
CA TRP A 70 -0.39 -3.23 4.54
C TRP A 70 -0.06 -4.72 4.67
N ARG A 71 0.56 -5.17 5.77
CA ARG A 71 0.76 -6.61 6.06
C ARG A 71 -0.57 -7.35 6.21
N LYS A 72 -1.57 -6.76 6.87
CA LYS A 72 -2.92 -7.34 6.98
C LYS A 72 -3.61 -7.39 5.61
N ALA A 73 -3.52 -6.31 4.83
CA ALA A 73 -4.07 -6.25 3.47
C ALA A 73 -3.42 -7.27 2.52
N TRP A 74 -2.09 -7.43 2.61
CA TRP A 74 -1.34 -8.43 1.86
C TRP A 74 -1.79 -9.85 2.20
N LEU A 75 -1.92 -10.19 3.49
CA LEU A 75 -2.40 -11.52 3.90
C LEU A 75 -3.83 -11.80 3.37
N GLY A 76 -4.72 -10.81 3.43
CA GLY A 76 -6.06 -10.91 2.80
C GLY A 76 -5.99 -11.09 1.29
N SER A 77 -5.08 -10.40 0.60
CA SER A 77 -4.87 -10.55 -0.85
C SER A 77 -4.31 -11.92 -1.24
N VAL A 78 -3.46 -12.53 -0.41
CA VAL A 78 -2.96 -13.90 -0.60
C VAL A 78 -4.10 -14.91 -0.46
N ALA A 79 -4.99 -14.72 0.52
CA ALA A 79 -6.18 -15.56 0.67
C ALA A 79 -7.14 -15.42 -0.55
N ALA A 80 -7.39 -14.20 -1.02
CA ALA A 80 -8.18 -13.96 -2.23
C ALA A 80 -7.56 -14.62 -3.47
N PHE A 81 -6.24 -14.52 -3.63
CA PHE A 81 -5.50 -15.17 -4.73
C PHE A 81 -5.59 -16.70 -4.66
N ALA A 82 -5.46 -17.29 -3.47
CA ALA A 82 -5.63 -18.73 -3.27
C ALA A 82 -7.05 -19.20 -3.65
N VAL A 83 -8.10 -18.49 -3.21
CA VAL A 83 -9.48 -18.78 -3.59
C VAL A 83 -9.69 -18.65 -5.10
N ALA A 84 -9.11 -17.63 -5.75
CA ALA A 84 -9.22 -17.44 -7.19
C ALA A 84 -8.54 -18.59 -7.99
N ASN A 85 -7.41 -19.13 -7.52
CA ASN A 85 -6.78 -20.32 -8.11
C ASN A 85 -7.65 -21.58 -7.95
N VAL A 86 -8.29 -21.78 -6.79
CA VAL A 86 -9.22 -22.90 -6.57
C VAL A 86 -10.43 -22.79 -7.49
N LEU A 87 -11.01 -21.58 -7.63
CA LEU A 87 -12.11 -21.32 -8.54
C LEU A 87 -11.74 -21.53 -10.01
N ASP A 88 -10.54 -21.13 -10.43
CA ASP A 88 -10.02 -21.39 -11.78
C ASP A 88 -9.90 -22.91 -12.06
N ILE A 89 -9.25 -23.67 -11.18
CA ILE A 89 -9.16 -25.14 -11.27
C ILE A 89 -10.55 -25.80 -11.30
N HIS A 90 -11.45 -25.39 -10.40
CA HIS A 90 -12.81 -25.93 -10.33
C HIS A 90 -13.63 -25.61 -11.59
N SER A 91 -13.50 -24.38 -12.13
CA SER A 91 -14.18 -23.96 -13.36
C SER A 91 -13.75 -24.73 -14.62
N SER A 92 -12.52 -25.28 -14.62
CA SER A 92 -11.97 -26.12 -15.70
C SER A 92 -12.31 -27.60 -15.56
N HIS A 93 -12.87 -28.06 -14.44
CA HIS A 93 -13.18 -29.46 -14.22
C HIS A 93 -14.16 -30.02 -15.28
N GLY A 94 -13.90 -31.24 -15.76
CA GLY A 94 -14.73 -31.92 -16.77
C GLY A 94 -14.64 -31.37 -18.20
N LYS A 95 -13.82 -30.35 -18.46
CA LYS A 95 -13.68 -29.74 -19.79
C LYS A 95 -12.57 -30.39 -20.60
N MET A 96 -12.64 -30.26 -21.92
CA MET A 96 -11.54 -30.68 -22.79
C MET A 96 -10.31 -29.81 -22.56
N GLU A 97 -9.15 -30.45 -22.48
CA GLU A 97 -7.87 -29.76 -22.46
C GLU A 97 -7.04 -30.07 -23.70
N LEU A 98 -6.41 -29.03 -24.24
CA LEU A 98 -5.42 -29.17 -25.31
C LEU A 98 -4.00 -29.33 -24.73
N ASN A 99 -3.77 -28.88 -23.49
CA ASN A 99 -2.45 -28.93 -22.86
C ASN A 99 -2.15 -30.34 -22.30
N PRO A 100 -1.20 -31.11 -22.88
CA PRO A 100 -0.92 -32.48 -22.45
C PRO A 100 -0.40 -32.58 -21.00
N LEU A 101 0.15 -31.50 -20.42
CA LEU A 101 0.57 -31.46 -19.02
C LEU A 101 -0.61 -31.42 -18.04
N LEU A 102 -1.76 -30.87 -18.46
CA LEU A 102 -2.96 -30.71 -17.65
C LEU A 102 -4.03 -31.75 -17.98
N ARG A 103 -3.87 -32.50 -19.07
CA ARG A 103 -4.85 -33.44 -19.61
C ARG A 103 -4.75 -34.83 -18.99
N THR A 104 -5.87 -35.54 -18.91
CA THR A 104 -5.96 -36.99 -18.65
C THR A 104 -5.75 -37.80 -19.94
N SER A 105 -5.83 -39.14 -19.86
CA SER A 105 -5.75 -40.05 -21.01
C SER A 105 -6.97 -39.96 -21.94
N ASP A 106 -8.15 -39.65 -21.41
CA ASP A 106 -9.41 -39.47 -22.15
C ASP A 106 -9.56 -38.07 -22.79
N GLY A 107 -8.65 -37.14 -22.50
CA GLY A 107 -8.64 -35.81 -23.11
C GLY A 107 -9.25 -34.69 -22.25
N SER A 108 -9.68 -34.98 -21.03
CA SER A 108 -10.28 -34.00 -20.11
C SER A 108 -9.26 -33.34 -19.15
N PHE A 109 -9.68 -32.30 -18.46
CA PHE A 109 -8.88 -31.58 -17.46
C PHE A 109 -8.62 -32.44 -16.22
N SER A 110 -7.36 -32.77 -15.96
CA SER A 110 -6.93 -33.48 -14.76
C SER A 110 -6.79 -32.53 -13.58
N VAL A 111 -7.76 -32.55 -12.66
CA VAL A 111 -7.74 -31.74 -11.43
C VAL A 111 -6.44 -31.93 -10.64
N GLY A 112 -5.97 -33.18 -10.49
CA GLY A 112 -4.74 -33.47 -9.75
C GLY A 112 -3.48 -32.88 -10.40
N ARG A 113 -3.31 -33.02 -11.72
CA ARG A 113 -2.16 -32.44 -12.44
C ARG A 113 -2.23 -30.91 -12.46
N ALA A 114 -3.41 -30.35 -12.68
CA ALA A 114 -3.60 -28.91 -12.67
C ALA A 114 -3.43 -28.29 -11.28
N ALA A 115 -3.89 -28.94 -10.22
CA ALA A 115 -3.63 -28.51 -8.84
C ALA A 115 -2.13 -28.54 -8.51
N ALA A 116 -1.40 -29.57 -8.94
CA ALA A 116 0.06 -29.62 -8.77
C ALA A 116 0.78 -28.50 -9.53
N VAL A 117 0.45 -28.29 -10.82
CA VAL A 117 1.12 -27.28 -11.66
C VAL A 117 0.70 -25.85 -11.29
N LYS A 118 -0.60 -25.53 -11.32
CA LYS A 118 -1.12 -24.18 -11.00
C LYS A 118 -0.89 -23.85 -9.52
N GLY A 119 -1.12 -24.81 -8.62
CA GLY A 119 -0.87 -24.63 -7.19
C GLY A 119 0.62 -24.47 -6.86
N GLY A 120 1.51 -25.22 -7.52
CA GLY A 120 2.96 -25.05 -7.39
C GLY A 120 3.44 -23.66 -7.84
N LEU A 121 2.94 -23.17 -8.98
CA LEU A 121 3.21 -21.81 -9.46
C LEU A 121 2.66 -20.73 -8.51
N GLY A 122 1.41 -20.89 -8.04
CA GLY A 122 0.79 -19.97 -7.09
C GLY A 122 1.51 -19.93 -5.74
N PHE A 123 1.94 -21.07 -5.22
CA PHE A 123 2.76 -21.17 -4.01
C PHE A 123 4.14 -20.52 -4.21
N GLY A 124 4.83 -20.83 -5.31
CA GLY A 124 6.13 -20.23 -5.65
C GLY A 124 6.06 -18.71 -5.76
N PHE A 125 4.99 -18.18 -6.35
CA PHE A 125 4.73 -16.74 -6.44
C PHE A 125 4.60 -16.10 -5.06
N VAL A 126 3.78 -16.67 -4.15
CA VAL A 126 3.60 -16.15 -2.78
C VAL A 126 4.88 -16.32 -1.95
N ALA A 127 5.61 -17.43 -2.09
CA ALA A 127 6.87 -17.67 -1.41
C ALA A 127 7.94 -16.64 -1.82
N LEU A 128 8.03 -16.31 -3.11
CA LEU A 128 8.93 -15.27 -3.61
C LEU A 128 8.59 -13.89 -3.03
N GLN A 129 7.30 -13.54 -2.92
CA GLN A 129 6.89 -12.31 -2.23
C GLN A 129 7.34 -12.30 -0.76
N GLY A 130 7.10 -13.39 -0.03
CA GLY A 130 7.52 -13.54 1.36
C GLY A 130 9.04 -13.37 1.55
N TRP A 131 9.83 -13.98 0.66
CA TRP A 131 11.28 -13.83 0.63
C TRP A 131 11.71 -12.39 0.33
N MET A 132 11.11 -11.75 -0.68
CA MET A 132 11.42 -10.35 -1.03
C MET A 132 11.07 -9.36 0.10
N ILE A 133 9.93 -9.57 0.77
CA ILE A 133 9.51 -8.82 1.97
C ILE A 133 10.53 -9.00 3.09
N HIS A 134 10.95 -10.24 3.36
CA HIS A 134 11.94 -10.54 4.40
C HIS A 134 13.33 -9.96 4.07
N ARG A 135 13.72 -9.91 2.79
CA ARG A 135 15.01 -9.35 2.35
C ARG A 135 15.05 -7.81 2.38
N ASN A 136 13.90 -7.13 2.30
CA ASN A 136 13.78 -5.67 2.22
C ASN A 136 12.94 -5.10 3.38
N GLN A 137 13.40 -5.32 4.63
CA GLN A 137 12.75 -4.79 5.84
C GLN A 137 12.90 -3.27 6.03
N ASP A 138 13.54 -2.58 5.10
CA ASP A 138 13.58 -1.13 4.91
C ASP A 138 12.39 -0.60 4.08
N LYS A 139 11.72 -1.47 3.29
CA LYS A 139 10.68 -1.07 2.34
C LYS A 139 9.30 -1.58 2.76
N ASN A 140 8.24 -0.89 2.30
CA ASN A 140 6.86 -1.35 2.50
C ASN A 140 6.34 -2.12 1.26
N LEU A 141 7.01 -3.24 0.95
CA LEU A 141 6.66 -4.08 -0.21
C LEU A 141 5.26 -4.73 -0.10
N TYR A 142 4.72 -4.86 1.12
CA TYR A 142 3.36 -5.35 1.35
C TYR A 142 2.32 -4.58 0.53
N LYS A 143 2.47 -3.26 0.37
CA LYS A 143 1.56 -2.43 -0.45
C LYS A 143 1.56 -2.89 -1.91
N SER A 144 2.74 -2.96 -2.53
CA SER A 144 2.88 -3.35 -3.93
C SER A 144 2.39 -4.77 -4.20
N PHE A 145 2.73 -5.72 -3.32
CA PHE A 145 2.27 -7.10 -3.45
C PHE A 145 0.77 -7.27 -3.19
N THR A 146 0.15 -6.43 -2.33
CA THR A 146 -1.32 -6.39 -2.19
C THR A 146 -1.99 -6.07 -3.53
N PHE A 147 -1.49 -5.06 -4.26
CA PHE A 147 -2.03 -4.71 -5.58
C PHE A 147 -1.74 -5.79 -6.64
N ALA A 148 -0.54 -6.37 -6.64
CA ALA A 148 -0.21 -7.46 -7.55
C ALA A 148 -1.12 -8.69 -7.34
N ASN A 149 -1.34 -9.09 -6.09
CA ASN A 149 -2.26 -10.18 -5.74
C ASN A 149 -3.70 -9.85 -6.10
N ALA A 150 -4.17 -8.61 -5.88
CA ALA A 150 -5.51 -8.18 -6.27
C ALA A 150 -5.71 -8.24 -7.79
N ALA A 151 -4.74 -7.78 -8.58
CA ALA A 151 -4.78 -7.86 -10.04
C ALA A 151 -4.78 -9.31 -10.54
N ALA A 152 -3.89 -10.15 -10.00
CA ALA A 152 -3.82 -11.57 -10.34
C ALA A 152 -5.11 -12.33 -9.95
N SER A 153 -5.68 -12.03 -8.78
CA SER A 153 -6.97 -12.59 -8.33
C SER A 153 -8.09 -12.19 -9.28
N GLY A 154 -8.19 -10.91 -9.65
CA GLY A 154 -9.20 -10.42 -10.59
C GLY A 154 -9.11 -11.10 -11.96
N GLY A 155 -7.89 -11.29 -12.48
CA GLY A 155 -7.64 -12.03 -13.72
C GLY A 155 -8.10 -13.49 -13.64
N LEU A 156 -7.70 -14.21 -12.59
CA LEU A 156 -8.11 -15.60 -12.35
C LEU A 156 -9.64 -15.73 -12.16
N SER A 157 -10.26 -14.82 -11.41
CA SER A 157 -11.72 -14.80 -11.25
C SER A 157 -12.45 -14.52 -12.56
N ALA A 158 -11.93 -13.63 -13.42
CA ALA A 158 -12.50 -13.39 -14.75
C ALA A 158 -12.39 -14.62 -15.67
N LEU A 159 -11.26 -15.34 -15.62
CA LEU A 159 -11.09 -16.63 -16.31
C LEU A 159 -12.07 -17.69 -15.76
N ALA A 160 -12.22 -17.80 -14.44
CA ALA A 160 -13.15 -18.74 -13.83
C ALA A 160 -14.62 -18.45 -14.23
N VAL A 161 -15.04 -17.17 -14.20
CA VAL A 161 -16.38 -16.75 -14.66
C VAL A 161 -16.60 -17.07 -16.13
N ARG A 162 -15.63 -16.74 -17.00
CA ARG A 162 -15.67 -17.11 -18.43
C ARG A 162 -15.80 -18.63 -18.58
N ASN A 163 -15.02 -19.40 -17.83
CA ASN A 163 -15.02 -20.85 -17.89
C ASN A 163 -16.38 -21.42 -17.47
N TYR A 164 -17.03 -20.93 -16.39
CA TYR A 164 -18.37 -21.38 -16.01
C TYR A 164 -19.44 -21.18 -17.10
N GLY A 165 -19.27 -20.18 -17.98
CA GLY A 165 -20.13 -19.97 -19.15
C GLY A 165 -19.88 -20.93 -20.33
N ILE A 166 -18.80 -21.73 -20.30
CA ILE A 166 -18.52 -22.75 -21.31
C ILE A 166 -19.19 -24.07 -20.87
N PRO A 167 -20.04 -24.69 -21.70
CA PRO A 167 -20.64 -25.99 -21.41
C PRO A 167 -19.60 -27.05 -21.04
N GLY A 168 -19.93 -27.90 -20.07
CA GLY A 168 -19.21 -29.15 -19.81
C GLY A 168 -19.41 -30.16 -20.93
N ARG A 169 -18.69 -31.29 -20.86
CA ARG A 169 -19.10 -32.52 -21.55
C ARG A 169 -20.23 -33.19 -20.78
#